data_AF-A0A5P9HUI9-F1
#
_entry.id   AF-A0A5P9HUI9-F1
#
_cell.length_a   1.000
_cell.length_b   1.000
_cell.length_c   1.000
_cell.angle_alpha   90.00
_cell.angle_beta   90.00
_cell.angle_gamma   90.00
#
_symmetry.space_group_name_H-M   'P 1'
#
loop_
_entity.id
_entity.type
_entity.pdbx_description
1 polymer ?
#
loop_
_entity_poly.entity_id
_entity_poly.type
_entity_poly.pdbx_seq_one_letter_code
_entity_poly.pdbx_strand_id
1 'polypeptide(L)'
;MYKETQKEKIIRFTIIALIGIFIMYLFMNQYASEQITVDTKPIKQLALTLQESNQHQDTPKLAMIREYDGKPTLIIYRVNKEKNYLFETISAVTLDTVPQKLKKDKSSDGVWVETSGSWTYYNESLETEAREEHNILDERNKFSYSVEKSDDKYSVSVENDQGVLLEKTLNHEPKSIIRLSENNDLWFVLFEKESILLVP
;
A
#
# COMPACT_ATOMS: atom_id res chain seq x y z
N MET A 1 24.35 -56.27 -13.04
CA MET A 1 23.63 -55.30 -13.88
C MET A 1 22.23 -55.85 -14.12
N TYR A 2 21.24 -55.40 -13.34
CA TYR A 2 19.89 -55.98 -13.37
C TYR A 2 19.17 -55.51 -14.65
N LYS A 3 18.76 -56.44 -15.51
CA LYS A 3 17.97 -56.12 -16.72
C LYS A 3 16.51 -56.02 -16.31
N GLU A 4 16.01 -54.79 -16.25
CA GLU A 4 14.60 -54.46 -16.02
C GLU A 4 13.72 -55.25 -17.00
N THR A 5 12.72 -55.96 -16.48
CA THR A 5 11.77 -56.72 -17.31
C THR A 5 10.81 -55.76 -18.01
N GLN A 6 10.27 -56.15 -19.19
CA GLN A 6 9.36 -55.27 -19.93
C GLN A 6 8.14 -54.82 -19.11
N LYS A 7 7.68 -55.65 -18.16
CA LYS A 7 6.57 -55.32 -17.24
C LYS A 7 6.95 -54.22 -16.25
N GLU A 8 8.15 -54.27 -15.66
CA GLU A 8 8.66 -53.22 -14.77
C GLU A 8 8.82 -51.89 -15.50
N LYS A 9 9.31 -51.94 -16.75
CA LYS A 9 9.46 -50.75 -17.59
C LYS A 9 8.12 -50.08 -17.90
N ILE A 10 7.08 -50.86 -18.16
CA ILE A 10 5.71 -50.35 -18.39
C ILE A 10 5.16 -49.72 -17.11
N ILE A 11 5.24 -50.41 -15.97
CA ILE A 11 4.74 -49.92 -14.67
C ILE A 11 5.40 -48.59 -14.30
N ARG A 12 6.72 -48.48 -14.48
CA ARG A 12 7.46 -47.24 -14.21
C ARG A 12 7.00 -46.09 -15.10
N PHE A 13 6.77 -46.34 -16.39
CA PHE A 13 6.23 -45.31 -17.29
C PHE A 13 4.81 -44.88 -16.89
N THR A 14 3.96 -45.82 -16.45
CA THR A 14 2.61 -45.51 -15.97
C THR A 14 2.63 -44.64 -14.72
N ILE A 15 3.51 -44.93 -13.75
CA ILE A 15 3.65 -44.14 -12.53
C ILE A 15 4.14 -42.73 -12.84
N ILE A 16 5.15 -42.59 -13.71
CA ILE A 16 5.67 -41.28 -14.12
C ILE A 16 4.58 -40.45 -14.82
N ALA A 17 3.80 -41.08 -15.71
CA ALA A 17 2.69 -40.40 -16.38
C ALA A 17 1.60 -39.94 -15.40
N LEU A 18 1.24 -40.76 -14.42
CA LEU A 18 0.26 -40.41 -13.38
C LEU A 18 0.75 -39.23 -12.52
N ILE A 19 2.02 -39.24 -12.12
CA ILE A 19 2.62 -38.12 -11.37
C ILE A 19 2.61 -36.84 -12.23
N GLY A 20 2.96 -36.94 -13.51
CA GLY A 20 2.93 -35.80 -14.44
C GLY A 20 1.53 -35.19 -14.58
N ILE A 21 0.50 -36.03 -14.76
CA ILE A 21 -0.90 -35.59 -14.82
C ILE A 21 -1.32 -34.94 -13.50
N PHE A 22 -0.95 -35.52 -12.37
CA PHE A 22 -1.29 -34.99 -11.05
C PHE A 22 -0.65 -33.63 -10.78
N ILE A 23 0.64 -33.46 -11.11
CA ILE A 23 1.33 -32.17 -11.01
C ILE A 23 0.70 -31.14 -11.94
N MET A 24 0.39 -31.51 -13.19
CA MET A 24 -0.27 -30.63 -14.15
C MET A 24 -1.66 -30.20 -13.67
N TYR A 25 -2.42 -31.11 -13.05
CA TYR A 25 -3.72 -30.81 -12.44
C TYR A 25 -3.59 -29.84 -11.26
N LEU A 26 -2.60 -30.05 -10.36
CA LEU A 26 -2.34 -29.13 -9.26
C LEU A 26 -1.94 -27.74 -9.74
N PHE A 27 -1.07 -27.66 -10.74
CA PHE A 27 -0.70 -26.39 -11.39
C PHE A 27 -1.93 -25.73 -12.02
N MET A 28 -2.71 -26.46 -12.83
CA MET A 28 -3.95 -25.90 -13.40
C MET A 28 -4.91 -25.40 -12.32
N ASN A 29 -5.10 -26.10 -11.21
CA ASN A 29 -6.04 -25.68 -10.18
C ASN A 29 -5.52 -24.48 -9.37
N GLN A 30 -4.21 -24.41 -9.15
CA GLN A 30 -3.54 -23.27 -8.52
C GLN A 30 -3.64 -22.01 -9.39
N TYR A 31 -3.45 -22.12 -10.71
CA TYR A 31 -3.51 -20.98 -11.63
C TYR A 31 -4.92 -20.68 -12.18
N ALA A 32 -5.85 -21.64 -12.19
CA ALA A 32 -7.24 -21.41 -12.62
C ALA A 32 -8.06 -20.68 -11.55
N SER A 33 -7.69 -20.80 -10.27
CA SER A 33 -8.35 -20.06 -9.19
C SER A 33 -8.01 -18.56 -9.20
N GLU A 34 -7.03 -18.12 -9.99
CA GLU A 34 -6.68 -16.70 -10.16
C GLU A 34 -7.52 -15.98 -11.24
N GLN A 35 -8.46 -16.67 -11.90
CA GLN A 35 -9.35 -16.07 -12.90
C GLN A 35 -10.78 -15.81 -12.39
N ILE A 36 -10.94 -15.45 -11.12
CA ILE A 36 -12.13 -14.68 -10.72
C ILE A 36 -11.90 -13.25 -11.22
N THR A 37 -12.24 -13.01 -12.49
CA THR A 37 -12.46 -11.67 -13.02
C THR A 37 -13.67 -11.08 -12.29
N VAL A 38 -13.47 -10.61 -11.07
CA VAL A 38 -14.25 -9.50 -10.55
C VAL A 38 -13.99 -8.35 -11.51
N ASP A 39 -15.03 -7.60 -11.84
CA ASP A 39 -14.95 -6.35 -12.59
C ASP A 39 -14.20 -5.30 -11.74
N THR A 40 -12.91 -5.53 -11.52
CA THR A 40 -12.09 -4.75 -10.60
C THR A 40 -11.61 -3.53 -11.36
N LYS A 41 -12.30 -2.41 -11.10
CA LYS A 41 -11.64 -1.11 -11.19
C LYS A 41 -10.29 -1.23 -10.48
N PRO A 42 -9.18 -0.73 -11.08
CA PRO A 42 -7.87 -0.82 -10.45
C PRO A 42 -7.96 -0.23 -9.04
N ILE A 43 -7.49 -0.98 -8.04
CA ILE A 43 -7.47 -0.54 -6.65
C ILE A 43 -6.46 0.59 -6.55
N LYS A 44 -6.97 1.83 -6.50
CA LYS A 44 -6.14 3.01 -6.37
C LYS A 44 -5.44 3.00 -5.02
N GLN A 45 -4.12 3.15 -5.02
CA GLN A 45 -3.38 3.35 -3.79
C GLN A 45 -3.73 4.72 -3.19
N LEU A 46 -4.01 4.74 -1.89
CA LEU A 46 -4.28 5.95 -1.11
C LEU A 46 -3.38 5.92 0.10
N ALA A 47 -2.84 7.06 0.51
CA ALA A 47 -2.04 7.15 1.73
C ALA A 47 -2.38 8.44 2.49
N LEU A 48 -2.16 8.41 3.79
CA LEU A 48 -2.38 9.52 4.71
C LEU A 48 -1.44 9.40 5.90
N THR A 49 -0.88 10.51 6.36
CA THR A 49 -0.11 10.55 7.60
C THR A 49 -1.04 10.57 8.81
N LEU A 50 -0.88 9.61 9.71
CA LEU A 50 -1.57 9.59 11.00
C LEU A 50 -0.77 10.36 12.04
N GLN A 51 0.55 10.20 12.03
CA GLN A 51 1.46 10.85 12.96
C GLN A 51 2.72 11.28 12.22
N GLU A 52 3.02 12.57 12.26
CA GLU A 52 4.32 13.09 11.81
C GLU A 52 5.36 12.86 12.89
N SER A 53 6.62 12.66 12.49
CA SER A 53 7.72 12.69 13.45
C SER A 53 7.98 14.11 13.92
N ASN A 54 8.21 14.27 15.23
CA ASN A 54 8.54 15.53 15.88
C ASN A 54 9.95 15.49 16.52
N GLN A 55 10.36 16.61 17.13
CA GLN A 55 11.65 16.72 17.84
C GLN A 55 11.77 15.79 19.06
N HIS A 56 10.65 15.30 19.58
CA HIS A 56 10.60 14.36 20.71
C HIS A 56 10.70 12.89 20.29
N GLN A 57 11.16 12.62 19.06
CA GLN A 57 11.46 11.29 18.50
C GLN A 57 10.25 10.38 18.29
N ASP A 58 9.06 10.93 18.10
CA ASP A 58 7.94 10.12 17.64
C ASP A 58 8.21 9.57 16.24
N THR A 59 8.03 8.25 16.09
CA THR A 59 8.22 7.58 14.79
C THR A 59 6.99 7.82 13.93
N PRO A 60 7.13 8.26 12.66
CA PRO A 60 5.97 8.60 11.87
C PRO A 60 5.11 7.37 11.58
N LYS A 61 3.79 7.57 11.62
CA LYS A 61 2.79 6.57 11.26
C LYS A 61 1.99 7.05 10.05
N LEU A 62 1.69 6.12 9.14
CA LEU A 62 0.84 6.39 7.99
C LEU A 62 -0.14 5.25 7.76
N ALA A 63 -1.35 5.61 7.33
CA ALA A 63 -2.34 4.68 6.82
C ALA A 63 -2.22 4.60 5.30
N MET A 64 -2.36 3.40 4.75
CA MET A 64 -2.28 3.19 3.31
C MET A 64 -3.26 2.11 2.84
N ILE A 65 -3.92 2.38 1.71
CA ILE A 65 -4.65 1.37 0.94
C ILE A 65 -3.72 0.80 -0.11
N ARG A 66 -3.57 -0.53 -0.09
CA ARG A 66 -2.86 -1.30 -1.13
C ARG A 66 -3.71 -2.48 -1.56
N GLU A 67 -3.40 -3.02 -2.73
CA GLU A 67 -3.94 -4.29 -3.17
C GLU A 67 -3.15 -5.44 -2.53
N TYR A 68 -3.86 -6.40 -1.94
CA TYR A 68 -3.32 -7.66 -1.44
C TYR A 68 -4.31 -8.77 -1.81
N ASP A 69 -3.83 -9.81 -2.50
CA ASP A 69 -4.66 -10.90 -3.03
C ASP A 69 -5.92 -10.43 -3.79
N GLY A 70 -5.76 -9.40 -4.64
CA GLY A 70 -6.86 -8.83 -5.44
C GLY A 70 -7.88 -8.01 -4.64
N LYS A 71 -7.63 -7.76 -3.35
CA LYS A 71 -8.54 -7.02 -2.47
C LYS A 71 -7.90 -5.74 -1.91
N PRO A 72 -8.68 -4.67 -1.74
CA PRO A 72 -8.19 -3.46 -1.07
C PRO A 72 -7.93 -3.78 0.40
N THR A 73 -6.72 -3.50 0.87
CA THR A 73 -6.30 -3.73 2.25
C THR A 73 -5.81 -2.40 2.81
N LEU A 74 -6.38 -2.01 3.95
CA LEU A 74 -5.94 -0.89 4.75
C LEU A 74 -4.83 -1.36 5.69
N ILE A 75 -3.71 -0.66 5.68
CA ILE A 75 -2.52 -1.01 6.46
C ILE A 75 -2.03 0.24 7.18
N ILE A 76 -1.77 0.12 8.47
CA ILE A 76 -1.06 1.15 9.24
C ILE A 76 0.41 0.74 9.35
N TYR A 77 1.28 1.62 8.88
CA TYR A 77 2.73 1.45 8.97
C TYR A 77 3.33 2.42 9.99
N ARG A 78 4.40 1.96 10.64
CA ARG A 78 5.38 2.78 11.35
C ARG A 78 6.66 2.85 10.51
N VAL A 79 7.22 4.04 10.32
CA VAL A 79 8.47 4.21 9.54
C VAL A 79 9.66 4.31 10.47
N ASN A 80 10.36 3.19 10.69
CA ASN A 80 11.49 3.13 11.62
C ASN A 80 12.75 3.80 11.02
N LYS A 81 13.02 5.06 11.41
CA LYS A 81 14.17 5.82 10.94
C LYS A 81 15.52 5.19 11.33
N GLU A 82 15.60 4.52 12.48
CA GLU A 82 16.83 3.88 12.98
C GLU A 82 17.19 2.61 12.20
N LYS A 83 16.20 1.94 11.61
CA LYS A 83 16.38 0.75 10.76
C LYS A 83 16.27 1.09 9.27
N ASN A 84 17.01 2.10 8.81
CA ASN A 84 17.04 2.52 7.41
C ASN A 84 15.65 2.80 6.83
N TYR A 85 14.79 3.48 7.60
CA TYR A 85 13.42 3.82 7.20
C TYR A 85 12.53 2.60 6.88
N LEU A 86 12.74 1.48 7.55
CA LEU A 86 11.92 0.27 7.40
C LEU A 86 10.45 0.57 7.73
N PHE A 87 9.54 0.17 6.84
CA PHE A 87 8.11 0.18 7.10
C PHE A 87 7.73 -1.06 7.92
N GLU A 88 7.44 -0.86 9.20
CA GLU A 88 6.95 -1.89 10.11
C GLU A 88 5.42 -1.87 10.08
N THR A 89 4.79 -3.00 9.75
CA THR A 89 3.32 -3.11 9.76
C THR A 89 2.85 -3.15 11.21
N ILE A 90 1.97 -2.23 11.59
CA ILE A 90 1.31 -2.23 12.91
C ILE A 90 0.05 -3.07 12.85
N SER A 91 -0.82 -2.79 11.88
CA SER A 91 -2.12 -3.42 11.72
C SER A 91 -2.51 -3.44 10.24
N ALA A 92 -3.28 -4.44 9.85
CA ALA A 92 -3.82 -4.56 8.49
C ALA A 92 -5.23 -5.16 8.53
N VAL A 93 -6.14 -4.63 7.71
CA VAL A 93 -7.49 -5.18 7.53
C VAL A 93 -7.88 -5.14 6.04
N THR A 94 -8.42 -6.24 5.55
CA THR A 94 -8.98 -6.30 4.20
C THR A 94 -10.35 -5.65 4.18
N LEU A 95 -10.58 -4.78 3.22
CA LEU A 95 -11.84 -4.07 3.04
C LEU A 95 -12.71 -4.81 2.02
N ASP A 96 -14.03 -4.84 2.28
CA ASP A 96 -14.98 -5.47 1.36
C ASP A 96 -15.21 -4.68 0.08
N THR A 97 -14.92 -3.38 0.11
CA THR A 97 -15.14 -2.46 -1.02
C THR A 97 -13.95 -1.54 -1.25
N VAL A 98 -13.79 -1.07 -2.48
CA VAL A 98 -12.69 -0.17 -2.86
C VAL A 98 -12.92 1.21 -2.24
N PRO A 99 -12.01 1.68 -1.38
CA PRO A 99 -12.14 2.99 -0.75
C PRO A 99 -11.86 4.12 -1.75
N GLN A 100 -12.53 5.25 -1.55
CA GLN A 100 -12.42 6.44 -2.39
C GLN A 100 -11.52 7.50 -1.77
N LYS A 101 -11.58 7.65 -0.45
CA LYS A 101 -10.81 8.64 0.31
C LYS A 101 -10.40 8.10 1.68
N LEU A 102 -9.30 8.66 2.19
CA LEU A 102 -8.87 8.53 3.57
C LEU A 102 -8.89 9.92 4.23
N LYS A 103 -9.26 9.98 5.49
CA LYS A 103 -9.08 11.17 6.33
C LYS A 103 -8.63 10.78 7.74
N LYS A 104 -7.92 11.68 8.40
CA LYS A 104 -7.47 11.48 9.77
C LYS A 104 -8.62 11.76 10.72
N ASP A 105 -8.64 11.11 11.86
CA ASP A 105 -9.49 11.52 12.97
C ASP A 105 -8.93 12.76 13.69
N LYS A 106 -9.81 13.60 14.25
CA LYS A 106 -9.43 14.86 14.93
C LYS A 106 -8.70 14.63 16.25
N SER A 107 -8.99 13.55 16.97
CA SER A 107 -8.58 13.36 18.36
C SER A 107 -7.88 12.03 18.63
N SER A 108 -7.72 11.19 17.63
CA SER A 108 -7.03 9.90 17.71
C SER A 108 -6.15 9.66 16.49
N ASP A 109 -5.28 8.64 16.57
CA ASP A 109 -4.51 8.13 15.42
C ASP A 109 -5.34 7.18 14.55
N GLY A 110 -6.67 7.18 14.70
CA GLY A 110 -7.59 6.42 13.85
C GLY A 110 -7.75 7.03 12.47
N VAL A 111 -8.27 6.23 11.55
CA VAL A 111 -8.47 6.59 10.14
C VAL A 111 -9.92 6.44 9.73
N TRP A 112 -10.41 7.43 9.01
CA TRP A 112 -11.70 7.42 8.37
C TRP A 112 -11.54 6.98 6.92
N VAL A 113 -12.34 5.99 6.51
CA VAL A 113 -12.33 5.42 5.17
C VAL A 113 -13.68 5.67 4.51
N GLU A 114 -13.69 6.33 3.35
CA GLU A 114 -14.90 6.55 2.57
C GLU A 114 -15.08 5.42 1.55
N THR A 115 -16.19 4.71 1.65
CA THR A 115 -16.59 3.65 0.72
C THR A 115 -18.01 3.91 0.24
N SER A 116 -18.22 3.99 -1.07
CA SER A 116 -19.55 4.21 -1.65
C SER A 116 -20.31 5.43 -1.08
N GLY A 117 -19.59 6.47 -0.68
CA GLY A 117 -20.16 7.70 -0.11
C GLY A 117 -20.48 7.64 1.39
N SER A 118 -20.09 6.58 2.10
CA SER A 118 -20.25 6.47 3.56
C SER A 118 -18.89 6.37 4.24
N TRP A 119 -18.74 7.05 5.37
CA TRP A 119 -17.51 7.01 6.17
C TRP A 119 -17.59 5.91 7.22
N THR A 120 -16.53 5.11 7.29
CA THR A 120 -16.32 4.13 8.36
C THR A 120 -15.06 4.49 9.12
N TYR A 121 -15.15 4.57 10.45
CA TYR A 121 -14.01 4.81 11.32
C TYR A 121 -13.33 3.50 11.70
N TYR A 122 -12.01 3.49 11.60
CA TYR A 122 -11.13 2.42 12.05
C TYR A 122 -10.17 2.97 13.10
N ASN A 123 -10.10 2.32 14.26
CA ASN A 123 -9.14 2.67 15.31
C ASN A 123 -7.70 2.27 14.93
N GLU A 124 -6.73 2.47 15.83
CA GLU A 124 -5.31 2.14 15.58
C GLU A 124 -5.06 0.64 15.31
N SER A 125 -5.93 -0.23 15.84
CA SER A 125 -5.89 -1.68 15.60
C SER A 125 -6.66 -2.09 14.35
N LEU A 126 -7.22 -1.13 13.61
CA LEU A 126 -8.09 -1.32 12.45
C LEU A 126 -9.38 -2.08 12.76
N GLU A 127 -9.90 -1.90 13.97
CA GLU A 127 -11.25 -2.34 14.34
C GLU A 127 -12.23 -1.19 14.10
N THR A 128 -13.44 -1.55 13.65
CA THR A 128 -14.50 -0.58 13.42
C THR A 128 -15.16 -0.19 14.73
N GLU A 129 -15.28 1.11 14.98
CA GLU A 129 -15.98 1.64 16.15
C GLU A 129 -17.04 2.67 15.74
N ALA A 130 -18.11 2.78 16.53
CA ALA A 130 -19.10 3.82 16.35
C ALA A 130 -18.47 5.18 16.66
N ARG A 131 -18.41 6.05 15.65
CA ARG A 131 -17.88 7.41 15.77
C ARG A 131 -18.67 8.32 14.85
N GLU A 132 -18.82 9.58 15.25
CA GLU A 132 -19.55 10.56 14.44
C GLU A 132 -18.62 11.27 13.45
N GLU A 133 -19.10 11.49 12.22
CA GLU A 133 -18.33 12.11 11.13
C GLU A 133 -17.82 13.52 11.44
N HIS A 134 -18.40 14.23 12.41
CA HIS A 134 -17.87 15.53 12.85
C HIS A 134 -16.44 15.42 13.44
N ASN A 135 -15.97 14.21 13.76
CA ASN A 135 -14.61 13.92 14.21
C ASN A 135 -13.62 13.72 13.06
N ILE A 136 -14.06 13.79 11.81
CA ILE A 136 -13.18 13.75 10.63
C ILE A 136 -12.37 15.04 10.56
N LEU A 137 -11.04 14.95 10.58
CA LEU A 137 -10.17 16.12 10.49
C LEU A 137 -10.26 16.74 9.09
N ASP A 138 -10.68 18.00 9.04
CA ASP A 138 -10.57 18.82 7.84
C ASP A 138 -9.18 19.43 7.78
N GLU A 139 -8.26 18.69 7.18
CA GLU A 139 -6.91 19.19 6.94
C GLU A 139 -6.96 20.35 5.93
N ARG A 140 -6.57 21.53 6.41
CA ARG A 140 -6.11 22.60 5.52
C ARG A 140 -4.69 22.24 5.14
N ASN A 141 -4.46 21.92 3.87
CA ASN A 141 -3.14 21.61 3.34
C ASN A 141 -2.15 22.70 3.76
N LYS A 142 -1.17 22.35 4.60
CA LYS A 142 -0.12 23.27 5.09
C LYS A 142 0.98 23.52 4.05
N PHE A 143 0.94 22.78 2.94
CA PHE A 143 1.87 22.85 1.83
C PHE A 143 1.13 22.56 0.53
N SER A 144 1.68 23.03 -0.57
CA SER A 144 1.29 22.64 -1.93
C SER A 144 2.48 21.97 -2.60
N TYR A 145 2.21 21.23 -3.68
CA TYR A 145 3.27 20.74 -4.54
C TYR A 145 2.91 20.94 -6.00
N SER A 146 3.92 21.22 -6.82
CA SER A 146 3.83 21.29 -8.26
C SER A 146 4.65 20.16 -8.88
N VAL A 147 4.21 19.68 -10.04
CA VAL A 147 4.89 18.65 -10.81
C VAL A 147 5.03 19.16 -12.23
N GLU A 148 6.26 19.37 -12.66
CA GLU A 148 6.59 19.75 -14.02
C GLU A 148 7.25 18.58 -14.74
N LYS A 149 6.71 18.21 -15.91
CA LYS A 149 7.31 17.18 -16.74
C LYS A 149 8.32 17.83 -17.69
N SER A 150 9.56 17.36 -17.65
CA SER A 150 10.61 17.72 -18.60
C SER A 150 11.27 16.45 -19.11
N ASP A 151 11.26 16.26 -20.44
CA ASP A 151 11.66 15.02 -21.10
C ASP A 151 10.92 13.79 -20.51
N ASP A 152 11.69 12.84 -19.96
CA ASP A 152 11.23 11.61 -19.28
C ASP A 152 11.32 11.70 -17.74
N LYS A 153 11.43 12.91 -17.20
CA LYS A 153 11.54 13.15 -15.76
C LYS A 153 10.46 14.12 -15.26
N TYR A 154 10.19 14.01 -13.97
CA TYR A 154 9.22 14.83 -13.27
C TYR A 154 9.94 15.64 -12.19
N SER A 155 10.01 16.94 -12.37
CA SER A 155 10.50 17.87 -11.35
C SER A 155 9.38 18.19 -10.39
N VAL A 156 9.60 17.90 -9.12
CA VAL A 156 8.66 18.12 -8.03
C VAL A 156 9.19 19.24 -7.16
N SER A 157 8.38 20.27 -6.94
CA SER A 157 8.61 21.30 -5.93
C SER A 157 7.50 21.21 -4.88
N VAL A 158 7.87 21.14 -3.60
CA VAL A 158 6.95 21.24 -2.45
C VAL A 158 7.22 22.56 -1.77
N GLU A 159 6.16 23.34 -1.54
CA GLU A 159 6.27 24.72 -1.07
C GLU A 159 5.22 25.02 0.00
N ASN A 160 5.53 25.97 0.87
CA ASN A 160 4.56 26.58 1.79
C ASN A 160 4.72 28.10 1.78
N ASP A 161 3.99 28.79 2.66
CA ASP A 161 4.04 30.26 2.78
C ASP A 161 5.44 30.81 3.11
N GLN A 162 6.37 29.96 3.57
CA GLN A 162 7.74 30.31 3.93
C GLN A 162 8.76 30.03 2.81
N GLY A 163 8.34 29.39 1.72
CA GLY A 163 9.16 29.09 0.55
C GLY A 163 9.23 27.60 0.20
N VAL A 164 10.26 27.25 -0.55
CA VAL A 164 10.49 25.88 -1.05
C VAL A 164 10.99 24.98 0.07
N LEU A 165 10.29 23.87 0.28
CA LEU A 165 10.60 22.84 1.29
C LEU A 165 11.36 21.65 0.70
N LEU A 166 11.09 21.30 -0.56
CA LEU A 166 11.68 20.14 -1.24
C LEU A 166 11.68 20.36 -2.75
N GLU A 167 12.84 20.13 -3.38
CA GLU A 167 12.95 19.98 -4.84
C GLU A 167 13.61 18.65 -5.17
N LYS A 168 12.93 17.81 -5.95
CA LYS A 168 13.48 16.52 -6.43
C LYS A 168 13.02 16.21 -7.84
N THR A 169 13.89 15.52 -8.56
CA THR A 169 13.56 14.94 -9.87
C THR A 169 13.23 13.46 -9.71
N LEU A 170 12.06 13.05 -10.19
CA LEU A 170 11.55 11.69 -10.15
C LEU A 170 11.46 11.09 -11.55
N ASN A 171 11.54 9.76 -11.65
CA ASN A 171 11.40 9.03 -12.91
C ASN A 171 9.93 8.79 -13.29
N HIS A 172 9.02 8.92 -12.33
CA HIS A 172 7.60 8.67 -12.49
C HIS A 172 6.79 9.84 -11.93
N GLU A 173 5.56 10.01 -12.44
CA GLU A 173 4.65 11.03 -11.95
C GLU A 173 4.12 10.65 -10.56
N PRO A 174 4.34 11.48 -9.52
CA PRO A 174 3.80 11.21 -8.19
C PRO A 174 2.29 11.42 -8.18
N LYS A 175 1.55 10.47 -7.60
CA LYS A 175 0.11 10.55 -7.39
C LYS A 175 -0.25 11.29 -6.11
N SER A 176 0.61 11.22 -5.10
CA SER A 176 0.48 11.97 -3.85
C SER A 176 1.84 12.18 -3.20
N ILE A 177 2.00 13.30 -2.52
CA ILE A 177 3.16 13.63 -1.70
C ILE A 177 2.65 13.99 -0.32
N ILE A 178 3.17 13.32 0.69
CA ILE A 178 2.67 13.41 2.06
C ILE A 178 3.85 13.68 2.98
N ARG A 179 3.68 14.65 3.87
CA ARG A 179 4.68 14.97 4.89
C ARG A 179 4.68 13.91 5.99
N LEU A 180 5.85 13.41 6.35
CA LEU A 180 6.02 12.47 7.47
C LEU A 180 6.75 13.09 8.67
N SER A 181 7.22 14.34 8.56
CA SER A 181 7.98 15.00 9.61
C SER A 181 7.64 16.47 9.72
N GLU A 182 7.44 16.94 10.95
CA GLU A 182 7.16 18.36 11.22
C GLU A 182 8.32 19.26 10.80
N ASN A 183 9.55 18.74 10.83
CA ASN A 183 10.77 19.44 10.43
C ASN A 183 11.00 19.44 8.91
N ASN A 184 10.07 18.88 8.11
CA ASN A 184 10.16 18.76 6.66
C ASN A 184 11.37 17.93 6.16
N ASP A 185 11.93 17.06 7.00
CA ASP A 185 13.10 16.21 6.68
C ASP A 185 12.73 14.81 6.15
N LEU A 186 11.44 14.49 6.10
CA LEU A 186 10.95 13.20 5.60
C LEU A 186 9.60 13.34 4.93
N TRP A 187 9.52 12.82 3.72
CA TRP A 187 8.34 12.85 2.85
C TRP A 187 8.07 11.47 2.27
N PHE A 188 6.79 11.13 2.15
CA PHE A 188 6.32 9.94 1.47
C PHE A 188 5.77 10.32 0.10
N VAL A 189 6.25 9.65 -0.93
CA VAL A 189 5.78 9.85 -2.30
C VAL A 189 5.13 8.57 -2.79
N LEU A 190 3.88 8.69 -3.19
CA LEU A 190 3.07 7.62 -3.72
C LEU A 190 3.02 7.70 -5.24
N PHE A 191 3.31 6.60 -5.91
CA PHE A 191 3.09 6.40 -7.34
C PHE A 191 1.92 5.45 -7.57
N GLU A 192 1.63 5.14 -8.84
CA GLU A 192 0.53 4.22 -9.19
C GLU A 192 0.74 2.80 -8.61
N LYS A 193 1.98 2.32 -8.61
CA LYS A 193 2.32 0.93 -8.24
C LYS A 193 3.32 0.82 -7.09
N GLU A 194 4.08 1.87 -6.83
CA GLU A 194 5.17 1.86 -5.87
C GLU A 194 5.13 3.12 -4.98
N SER A 195 5.96 3.13 -3.96
CA SER A 195 6.10 4.26 -3.06
C SER A 195 7.56 4.43 -2.66
N ILE A 196 8.01 5.66 -2.50
CA ILE A 196 9.37 5.97 -2.01
C ILE A 196 9.31 6.95 -0.85
N LEU A 197 10.39 6.99 -0.10
CA LEU A 197 10.66 8.05 0.86
C LEU A 197 11.64 9.05 0.25
N LEU A 198 11.32 10.34 0.38
CA LEU A 198 12.23 11.41 0.05
C LEU A 198 12.74 12.05 1.34
N VAL A 199 14.06 12.09 1.44
CA VAL A 199 14.80 12.87 2.42
C VAL A 199 15.43 14.04 1.63
N PRO A 200 15.25 15.30 2.06
CA PRO A 200 15.78 16.48 1.37
C PRO A 200 17.28 16.36 1.06
#